data_AF-A0A7S1FC38-F1
#
_entry.id   AF-A0A7S1FC38-F1
#
_cell.length_a   1.000
_cell.length_b   1.000
_cell.length_c   1.000
_cell.angle_alpha   90.00
_cell.angle_beta   90.00
_cell.angle_gamma   90.00
#
_symmetry.space_group_name_H-M   'P 1'
#
loop_
_entity.id
_entity.type
_entity.pdbx_description
1 polymer ?
#
loop_
_entity_poly.entity_id
_entity_poly.type
_entity_poly.pdbx_seq_one_letter_code
_entity_poly.pdbx_strand_id
1 'polypeptide(L)'
;QCMCEASLWMKWTHVGDAEAVEPSKLMSVTSDVLLAAVKKHRIIWEITSEYCTQFCSRMRSIRPPEKWPSDVFVPWEFSDLVMTMKPSHQRIIGFDALEHLHCSRNPLWTNASAAQQLEDEVRYGKSVVVLNRAGEVERVVYVTVVRIAYDGYVLAQLGKLENDKITSKCVLPATKQELNEMPSAAAKR
;
A
#
# COMPACT_ATOMS: atom_id res chain seq x y z
N GLN A 1 -5.79 -3.87 16.04
CA GLN A 1 -6.63 -3.47 14.89
C GLN A 1 -7.23 -2.10 15.18
N CYS A 2 -7.16 -1.15 14.24
CA CYS A 2 -7.85 0.12 14.43
C CYS A 2 -9.34 -0.09 14.20
N MET A 3 -10.17 0.28 15.18
CA MET A 3 -11.61 0.34 15.00
C MET A 3 -11.96 1.77 14.58
N CYS A 4 -12.66 1.88 13.46
CA CYS A 4 -13.16 3.13 12.89
C CYS A 4 -12.06 4.15 12.57
N GLU A 5 -11.07 3.76 11.77
CA GLU A 5 -10.08 4.71 11.27
C GLU A 5 -10.74 5.90 10.54
N ALA A 6 -11.83 5.66 9.81
CA ALA A 6 -12.54 6.69 9.05
C ALA A 6 -12.95 7.91 9.89
N SER A 7 -13.27 7.72 11.19
CA SER A 7 -13.64 8.84 12.06
C SER A 7 -12.47 9.77 12.44
N LEU A 8 -11.22 9.35 12.19
CA LEU A 8 -10.06 10.22 12.36
C LEU A 8 -9.98 11.28 11.25
N TRP A 9 -10.47 10.95 10.06
CA TRP A 9 -10.22 11.72 8.83
C TRP A 9 -11.45 12.49 8.33
N MET A 10 -12.65 11.98 8.62
CA MET A 10 -13.90 12.58 8.14
C MET A 10 -15.03 12.43 9.15
N LYS A 11 -16.12 13.18 8.94
CA LYS A 11 -17.35 12.95 9.70
C LYS A 11 -17.88 11.57 9.34
N TRP A 12 -17.83 10.66 10.31
CA TRP A 12 -18.20 9.27 10.15
C TRP A 12 -19.38 8.94 11.03
N THR A 13 -20.32 8.15 10.50
CA THR A 13 -21.44 7.60 11.24
C THR A 13 -21.23 6.09 11.30
N HIS A 14 -21.03 5.57 12.51
CA HIS A 14 -20.84 4.14 12.74
C HIS A 14 -22.07 3.33 12.33
N VAL A 15 -21.87 2.07 11.95
CA VAL A 15 -22.95 1.17 11.55
C VAL A 15 -22.98 -0.05 12.47
N GLY A 16 -24.04 -0.15 13.27
CA GLY A 16 -24.23 -1.24 14.22
C GLY A 16 -23.54 -1.01 15.57
N ASP A 17 -23.45 -2.08 16.36
CA ASP A 17 -22.82 -2.08 17.68
C ASP A 17 -21.51 -2.88 17.64
N ALA A 18 -20.54 -2.47 18.45
CA ALA A 18 -19.29 -3.20 18.62
C ALA A 18 -19.20 -3.76 20.04
N GLU A 19 -19.09 -5.09 20.13
CA GLU A 19 -19.01 -5.81 21.40
C GLU A 19 -17.66 -6.56 21.50
N ALA A 20 -17.04 -6.52 22.67
CA ALA A 20 -15.86 -7.32 22.97
C ALA A 20 -16.28 -8.72 23.46
N VAL A 21 -15.95 -9.76 22.68
CA VAL A 21 -16.27 -11.16 23.03
C VAL A 21 -15.30 -11.72 24.09
N GLU A 22 -14.12 -11.09 24.23
CA GLU A 22 -13.07 -11.46 25.19
C GLU A 22 -12.60 -10.23 25.97
N PRO A 23 -11.99 -10.39 27.17
CA PRO A 23 -11.39 -9.29 27.91
C PRO A 23 -10.43 -8.47 27.04
N SER A 24 -10.81 -7.22 26.76
CA SER A 24 -10.15 -6.37 25.78
C SER A 24 -9.76 -5.03 26.39
N LYS A 25 -8.71 -4.40 25.84
CA LYS A 25 -8.32 -3.02 26.16
C LYS A 25 -8.68 -2.13 24.99
N LEU A 26 -9.46 -1.09 25.26
CA LEU A 26 -9.82 -0.08 24.27
C LEU A 26 -8.95 1.16 24.47
N MET A 27 -8.39 1.67 23.38
CA MET A 27 -7.74 2.98 23.33
C MET A 27 -8.58 3.89 22.44
N SER A 28 -9.05 5.01 22.99
CA SER A 28 -9.73 6.05 22.23
C SER A 28 -8.74 7.14 21.87
N VAL A 29 -8.78 7.57 20.60
CA VAL A 29 -7.98 8.69 20.10
C VAL A 29 -8.94 9.74 19.57
N THR A 30 -8.93 10.92 20.18
CA THR A 30 -9.70 12.07 19.71
C THR A 30 -8.98 12.71 18.52
N SER A 31 -9.69 12.90 17.40
CA SER A 31 -9.14 13.49 16.18
C SER A 31 -8.52 14.87 16.43
N ASP A 32 -9.17 15.74 17.19
CA ASP A 32 -8.64 17.07 17.51
C ASP A 32 -7.28 17.02 18.24
N VAL A 33 -7.15 16.12 19.21
CA VAL A 33 -5.92 15.94 20.00
C VAL A 33 -4.81 15.36 19.12
N LEU A 34 -5.14 14.36 18.29
CA LEU A 34 -4.21 13.78 17.33
C LEU A 34 -3.70 14.83 16.35
N LEU A 35 -4.61 15.60 15.74
CA LEU A 35 -4.26 16.64 14.77
C LEU A 35 -3.43 17.75 15.42
N ALA A 36 -3.73 18.14 16.67
CA ALA A 36 -2.92 19.11 17.40
C ALA A 36 -1.50 18.59 17.67
N ALA A 37 -1.32 17.30 17.95
CA ALA A 37 0.00 16.69 18.12
C ALA A 37 0.76 16.61 16.79
N VAL A 38 0.12 16.10 15.74
CA VAL A 38 0.72 15.94 14.40
C VAL A 38 1.17 17.28 13.81
N LYS A 39 0.37 18.35 13.99
CA LYS A 39 0.69 19.70 13.51
C LYS A 39 1.97 20.30 14.09
N LYS A 40 2.50 19.77 15.21
CA LYS A 40 3.77 20.21 15.80
C LYS A 40 4.98 19.83 14.93
N HIS A 41 4.84 18.82 14.07
CA HIS A 41 5.91 18.33 13.22
C HIS A 41 5.52 18.47 11.74
N ARG A 42 6.19 19.38 11.03
CA ARG A 42 5.85 19.74 9.65
C ARG A 42 5.75 18.53 8.70
N ILE A 43 6.75 17.66 8.71
CA ILE A 43 6.79 16.50 7.81
C ILE A 43 5.65 15.52 8.12
N ILE A 44 5.42 15.22 9.40
CA ILE A 44 4.33 14.34 9.83
C ILE A 44 2.99 14.93 9.43
N TRP A 45 2.80 16.25 9.60
CA TRP A 45 1.60 16.95 9.16
C TRP A 45 1.40 16.89 7.65
N GLU A 46 2.43 17.15 6.84
CA GLU A 46 2.34 17.11 5.38
C GLU A 46 1.94 15.71 4.88
N ILE A 47 2.57 14.65 5.42
CA ILE A 47 2.26 13.25 5.07
C ILE A 47 0.84 12.88 5.53
N THR A 48 0.48 13.21 6.79
CA THR A 48 -0.84 12.89 7.35
C THR A 48 -1.96 13.61 6.60
N SER A 49 -1.75 14.88 6.25
CA SER A 49 -2.71 15.69 5.49
C SER A 49 -2.93 15.11 4.08
N GLU A 50 -1.85 14.71 3.41
CA GLU A 50 -1.94 14.04 2.10
C GLU A 50 -2.64 12.68 2.23
N TYR A 51 -2.28 11.87 3.23
CA TYR A 51 -2.93 10.58 3.49
C TYR A 51 -4.44 10.74 3.70
N CYS A 52 -4.84 11.67 4.57
CA CYS A 52 -6.23 12.01 4.82
C CYS A 52 -6.96 12.44 3.53
N THR A 53 -6.30 13.24 2.70
CA THR A 53 -6.85 13.69 1.41
C THR A 53 -7.12 12.51 0.48
N GLN A 54 -6.17 11.59 0.33
CA GLN A 54 -6.32 10.39 -0.48
C GLN A 54 -7.40 9.45 0.08
N PHE A 55 -7.41 9.25 1.40
CA PHE A 55 -8.43 8.45 2.09
C PHE A 55 -9.84 8.99 1.81
N CYS A 56 -10.06 10.29 2.03
CA CYS A 56 -11.35 10.94 1.81
C CYS A 56 -11.74 10.96 0.32
N SER A 57 -10.77 11.06 -0.58
CA SER A 57 -11.01 10.96 -2.03
C SER A 57 -11.55 9.57 -2.39
N ARG A 58 -10.88 8.50 -1.94
CA ARG A 58 -11.30 7.12 -2.20
C ARG A 58 -12.62 6.75 -1.55
N MET A 59 -12.84 7.15 -0.29
CA MET A 59 -14.14 6.96 0.37
C MET A 59 -15.28 7.56 -0.44
N ARG A 60 -15.06 8.74 -1.05
CA ARG A 60 -16.06 9.40 -1.91
C ARG A 60 -16.20 8.77 -3.29
N SER A 61 -15.26 7.95 -3.75
CA SER A 61 -15.34 7.28 -5.05
C SER A 61 -16.02 5.91 -5.00
N ILE A 62 -16.19 5.29 -3.82
CA ILE A 62 -16.84 3.98 -3.69
C ILE A 62 -18.27 4.06 -4.22
N ARG A 63 -18.61 3.14 -5.13
CA ARG A 63 -19.96 3.00 -5.71
C ARG A 63 -20.30 1.52 -5.87
N PRO A 64 -21.59 1.14 -5.85
CA PRO A 64 -21.99 -0.21 -6.28
C PRO A 64 -21.40 -0.53 -7.66
N PRO A 65 -20.94 -1.77 -7.90
CA PRO A 65 -21.17 -3.00 -7.12
C PRO A 65 -20.17 -3.24 -5.96
N GLU A 66 -19.25 -2.31 -5.68
CA GLU A 66 -18.28 -2.48 -4.60
C GLU A 66 -18.96 -2.52 -3.22
N LYS A 67 -18.41 -3.32 -2.31
CA LYS A 67 -18.90 -3.42 -0.93
C LYS A 67 -18.63 -2.10 -0.21
N TRP A 68 -19.68 -1.54 0.42
CA TRP A 68 -19.56 -0.33 1.22
C TRP A 68 -18.62 -0.54 2.43
N PRO A 69 -17.82 0.48 2.81
CA PRO A 69 -16.94 0.42 3.96
C PRO A 69 -17.75 0.39 5.26
N SER A 70 -17.12 -0.09 6.33
CA SER A 70 -17.67 -0.16 7.68
C SER A 70 -16.61 0.26 8.69
N ASP A 71 -16.94 0.30 9.97
CA ASP A 71 -16.02 0.66 11.05
C ASP A 71 -14.72 -0.19 11.07
N VAL A 72 -14.76 -1.42 10.57
CA VAL A 72 -13.61 -2.34 10.62
C VAL A 72 -13.08 -2.73 9.23
N PHE A 73 -13.71 -2.23 8.16
CA PHE A 73 -13.39 -2.63 6.80
C PHE A 73 -13.41 -1.44 5.84
N VAL A 74 -12.30 -1.27 5.13
CA VAL A 74 -12.15 -0.43 3.94
C VAL A 74 -11.61 -1.31 2.81
N PRO A 75 -11.98 -1.07 1.54
CA PRO A 75 -11.59 -1.93 0.43
C PRO A 75 -10.17 -1.65 -0.11
N TRP A 76 -9.26 -1.17 0.72
CA TRP A 76 -7.86 -0.89 0.38
C TRP A 76 -6.97 -1.00 1.61
N GLU A 77 -5.68 -1.16 1.38
CA GLU A 77 -4.64 -1.16 2.41
C GLU A 77 -3.93 0.21 2.47
N PHE A 78 -3.10 0.38 3.52
CA PHE A 78 -2.24 1.56 3.67
C PHE A 78 -1.36 1.81 2.45
N SER A 79 -0.75 0.73 1.94
CA SER A 79 0.13 0.76 0.76
C SER A 79 -0.55 1.36 -0.46
N ASP A 80 -1.81 1.01 -0.72
CA ASP A 80 -2.55 1.53 -1.87
C ASP A 80 -2.70 3.06 -1.80
N LEU A 81 -2.96 3.60 -0.62
CA LEU A 81 -3.07 5.06 -0.42
C LEU A 81 -1.71 5.73 -0.63
N VAL A 82 -0.64 5.17 -0.07
CA VAL A 82 0.73 5.69 -0.25
C VAL A 82 1.09 5.77 -1.73
N MET A 83 0.72 4.77 -2.53
CA MET A 83 0.96 4.78 -3.97
C MET A 83 0.26 5.91 -4.73
N THR A 84 -0.77 6.53 -4.15
CA THR A 84 -1.46 7.71 -4.73
C THR A 84 -0.94 9.05 -4.20
N MET A 85 -0.10 9.04 -3.16
CA MET A 85 0.51 10.25 -2.62
C MET A 85 1.57 10.80 -3.58
N LYS A 86 1.97 12.06 -3.35
CA LYS A 86 3.07 12.69 -4.10
C LYS A 86 4.37 11.87 -3.96
N PRO A 87 5.20 11.80 -5.03
CA PRO A 87 6.47 11.05 -4.99
C PRO A 87 7.40 11.47 -3.85
N SER A 88 7.38 12.75 -3.43
CA SER A 88 8.15 13.22 -2.29
C SER A 88 7.72 12.57 -0.97
N HIS A 89 6.41 12.40 -0.74
CA HIS A 89 5.89 11.76 0.47
C HIS A 89 6.14 10.25 0.44
N GLN A 90 5.97 9.61 -0.72
CA GLN A 90 6.31 8.20 -0.91
C GLN A 90 7.77 7.91 -0.54
N ARG A 91 8.70 8.78 -0.96
CA ARG A 91 10.11 8.64 -0.61
C ARG A 91 10.36 8.78 0.88
N ILE A 92 9.72 9.74 1.55
CA ILE A 92 9.90 9.92 3.01
C ILE A 92 9.40 8.68 3.76
N ILE A 93 8.21 8.19 3.41
CA ILE A 93 7.66 6.94 3.98
C ILE A 93 8.60 5.75 3.69
N GLY A 94 9.13 5.68 2.46
CA GLY A 94 10.08 4.64 2.07
C GLY A 94 11.38 4.69 2.86
N PHE A 95 11.96 5.87 3.08
CA PHE A 95 13.17 6.02 3.89
C PHE A 95 12.93 5.69 5.37
N ASP A 96 11.78 6.09 5.93
CA ASP A 96 11.38 5.69 7.29
C ASP A 96 11.24 4.17 7.41
N ALA A 97 10.63 3.52 6.41
CA ALA A 97 10.54 2.06 6.35
C ALA A 97 11.94 1.40 6.26
N LEU A 98 12.84 1.93 5.41
CA LEU A 98 14.21 1.42 5.28
C LEU A 98 15.02 1.61 6.58
N GLU A 99 14.80 2.67 7.35
CA GLU A 99 15.46 2.87 8.65
C GLU A 99 15.11 1.73 9.63
N HIS A 100 13.86 1.25 9.60
CA HIS A 100 13.43 0.09 10.39
C HIS A 100 14.15 -1.21 10.00
N LEU A 101 14.59 -1.36 8.73
CA LEU A 101 15.44 -2.50 8.33
C LEU A 101 16.84 -2.42 8.94
N HIS A 102 17.42 -1.22 9.05
CA HIS A 102 18.75 -1.06 9.65
C HIS A 102 18.76 -1.35 11.15
N CYS A 103 17.66 -1.06 11.85
CA CYS A 103 17.51 -1.37 13.28
C CYS A 103 17.10 -2.83 13.54
N SER A 104 16.47 -3.50 12.57
CA SER A 104 16.10 -4.91 12.68
C SER A 104 17.32 -5.80 12.42
N ARG A 105 17.77 -6.53 13.45
CA ARG A 105 18.86 -7.54 13.38
C ARG A 105 18.43 -8.79 12.59
N ASN A 106 17.84 -8.63 11.41
CA ASN A 106 17.35 -9.74 10.61
C ASN A 106 18.49 -10.32 9.74
N PRO A 107 18.97 -11.55 10.00
CA PRO A 107 20.11 -12.14 9.28
C PRO A 107 19.83 -12.43 7.79
N LEU A 108 18.60 -12.22 7.31
CA LEU A 108 18.23 -12.32 5.90
C LEU A 108 18.74 -11.15 5.03
N TRP A 109 19.25 -10.07 5.63
CA TRP A 109 19.80 -8.89 4.93
C TRP A 109 21.33 -8.81 4.99
N THR A 110 22.00 -9.96 4.93
CA THR A 110 23.46 -10.08 4.76
C THR A 110 23.99 -9.53 3.43
N ASN A 111 23.10 -9.19 2.49
CA ASN A 111 23.48 -8.74 1.16
C ASN A 111 23.38 -7.20 1.04
N ALA A 112 24.40 -6.51 1.54
CA ALA A 112 24.49 -5.04 1.54
C ALA A 112 24.30 -4.41 0.14
N SER A 113 24.60 -5.14 -0.94
CA SER A 113 24.39 -4.66 -2.31
C SER A 113 22.91 -4.55 -2.69
N ALA A 114 22.08 -5.52 -2.29
CA ALA A 114 20.64 -5.51 -2.55
C ALA A 114 19.94 -4.43 -1.71
N ALA A 115 20.43 -4.21 -0.49
CA ALA A 115 20.00 -3.13 0.39
C ALA A 115 20.23 -1.76 -0.26
N GLN A 116 21.47 -1.52 -0.71
CA GLN A 116 21.85 -0.27 -1.36
C GLN A 116 21.05 -0.04 -2.65
N GLN A 117 20.85 -1.10 -3.45
CA GLN A 117 20.04 -1.02 -4.66
C GLN A 117 18.60 -0.61 -4.34
N LEU A 118 17.98 -1.19 -3.32
CA LEU A 118 16.61 -0.82 -2.92
C LEU A 118 16.55 0.63 -2.42
N GLU A 119 17.55 1.07 -1.65
CA GLU A 119 17.65 2.46 -1.20
C GLU A 119 17.76 3.42 -2.39
N ASP A 120 18.60 3.11 -3.38
CA ASP A 120 18.72 3.90 -4.61
C ASP A 120 17.40 3.92 -5.40
N GLU A 121 16.72 2.77 -5.52
CA GLU A 121 15.41 2.71 -6.16
C GLU A 121 14.38 3.60 -5.45
N VAL A 122 14.34 3.64 -4.12
CA VAL A 122 13.49 4.55 -3.35
C VAL A 122 13.91 6.00 -3.59
N ARG A 123 15.21 6.30 -3.47
CA ARG A 123 15.78 7.64 -3.67
C ARG A 123 15.39 8.25 -5.02
N TYR A 124 15.45 7.45 -6.09
CA TYR A 124 15.09 7.85 -7.44
C TYR A 124 13.60 7.67 -7.77
N GLY A 125 12.76 7.25 -6.82
CA GLY A 125 11.31 7.08 -7.01
C GLY A 125 10.92 5.92 -7.93
N LYS A 126 11.82 4.94 -8.12
CA LYS A 126 11.57 3.71 -8.89
C LYS A 126 10.83 2.64 -8.09
N SER A 127 10.87 2.76 -6.76
CA SER A 127 10.23 1.83 -5.83
C SER A 127 9.52 2.57 -4.70
N VAL A 128 8.31 2.12 -4.38
CA VAL A 128 7.60 2.52 -3.17
C VAL A 128 7.75 1.40 -2.16
N VAL A 129 8.17 1.77 -0.95
CA VAL A 129 8.45 0.84 0.14
C VAL A 129 7.66 1.32 1.36
N VAL A 130 7.02 0.40 2.07
CA VAL A 130 6.21 0.68 3.26
C VAL A 130 6.44 -0.39 4.33
N LEU A 131 6.00 -0.12 5.55
CA LEU A 131 5.89 -1.14 6.60
C LEU A 131 4.51 -1.80 6.51
N ASN A 132 4.49 -3.13 6.53
CA ASN A 132 3.27 -3.90 6.58
C ASN A 132 2.70 -3.96 8.02
N ARG A 133 1.57 -4.65 8.21
CA ARG A 133 0.92 -4.77 9.53
C ARG A 133 1.76 -5.52 10.58
N ALA A 134 2.74 -6.32 10.14
CA ALA A 134 3.69 -7.01 11.01
C ALA A 134 4.93 -6.14 11.33
N GLY A 135 5.02 -4.92 10.78
CA GLY A 135 6.18 -4.05 10.91
C GLY A 135 7.35 -4.47 10.03
N GLU A 136 7.12 -5.33 9.04
CA GLU A 136 8.14 -5.74 8.08
C GLU A 136 8.12 -4.82 6.87
N VAL A 137 9.29 -4.60 6.29
CA VAL A 137 9.39 -3.80 5.07
C VAL A 137 8.93 -4.58 3.86
N GLU A 138 8.00 -4.00 3.10
CA GLU A 138 7.53 -4.53 1.83
C GLU A 138 7.67 -3.50 0.71
N ARG A 139 7.99 -4.00 -0.48
CA ARG A 139 7.98 -3.21 -1.72
C ARG A 139 6.61 -3.34 -2.36
N VAL A 140 5.99 -2.20 -2.63
CA VAL A 140 4.67 -2.12 -3.26
C VAL A 140 4.84 -1.86 -4.76
N VAL A 141 4.18 -2.66 -5.59
CA VAL A 141 4.17 -2.51 -7.05
C VAL A 141 2.75 -2.71 -7.57
N TYR A 142 2.35 -1.92 -8.58
CA TYR A 142 1.17 -2.25 -9.37
C TYR A 142 1.55 -3.20 -10.49
N VAL A 143 0.64 -4.12 -10.81
CA VAL A 143 0.80 -5.09 -11.88
C VAL A 143 -0.41 -4.99 -12.79
N THR A 144 -0.18 -4.69 -14.06
CA THR A 144 -1.23 -4.84 -15.09
C THR A 144 -1.28 -6.29 -15.48
N VAL A 145 -2.46 -6.89 -15.38
CA VAL A 145 -2.73 -8.25 -15.85
C VAL A 145 -3.70 -8.16 -17.02
N VAL A 146 -3.37 -8.81 -18.14
CA VAL A 146 -4.21 -8.83 -19.34
C VAL A 146 -4.87 -10.20 -19.46
N ARG A 147 -6.21 -10.22 -19.53
CA ARG A 147 -6.98 -11.43 -19.84
C ARG A 147 -7.39 -11.39 -21.30
N ILE A 148 -6.69 -12.14 -22.15
CA ILE A 148 -7.04 -12.32 -23.56
C ILE A 148 -7.84 -13.61 -23.68
N ALA A 149 -9.09 -13.52 -24.16
CA ALA A 149 -9.98 -14.66 -24.32
C ALA A 149 -10.44 -14.78 -25.78
N TYR A 150 -10.52 -16.02 -26.28
CA TYR A 150 -10.99 -16.34 -27.63
C TYR A 150 -11.67 -17.71 -27.62
N ASP A 151 -12.93 -17.79 -28.04
CA ASP A 151 -13.71 -19.03 -28.16
C ASP A 151 -13.64 -19.97 -26.93
N GLY A 152 -13.79 -19.39 -25.74
CA GLY A 152 -13.75 -20.14 -24.46
C GLY A 152 -12.33 -20.46 -23.95
N TYR A 153 -11.29 -20.18 -24.74
CA TYR A 153 -9.89 -20.27 -24.32
C TYR A 153 -9.40 -18.94 -23.75
N VAL A 154 -8.38 -19.02 -22.88
CA VAL A 154 -7.70 -17.86 -22.31
C VAL A 154 -6.19 -18.01 -22.54
N LEU A 155 -5.53 -16.92 -22.95
CA LEU A 155 -4.09 -16.87 -23.03
C LEU A 155 -3.48 -16.87 -21.61
N ALA A 156 -2.62 -17.86 -21.33
CA ALA A 156 -1.86 -17.94 -20.10
C ALA A 156 -0.37 -18.14 -20.41
N GLN A 157 0.49 -17.49 -19.64
CA GLN A 157 1.91 -17.78 -19.57
C GLN A 157 2.08 -19.08 -18.78
N LEU A 158 2.80 -20.07 -19.35
CA LEU A 158 3.06 -21.38 -18.70
C LEU A 158 4.42 -21.47 -18.01
N GLY A 159 5.32 -20.54 -18.32
CA GLY A 159 6.62 -20.45 -17.68
C GLY A 159 7.39 -19.21 -18.11
N LYS A 160 8.56 -19.02 -17.50
CA LYS A 160 9.50 -17.94 -17.83
C LYS A 160 10.87 -18.53 -18.07
N LEU A 161 11.52 -18.12 -19.15
CA LEU A 161 12.91 -18.43 -19.42
C LEU A 161 13.78 -17.26 -18.92
N GLU A 162 14.62 -17.51 -17.91
CA GLU A 162 15.59 -16.54 -17.40
C GLU A 162 16.94 -17.25 -17.26
N ASN A 163 18.00 -16.72 -17.87
CA ASN A 163 19.35 -17.29 -17.82
C ASN A 163 19.38 -18.79 -18.15
N ASP A 164 18.75 -19.17 -19.27
CA ASP A 164 18.58 -20.56 -19.73
C ASP A 164 17.83 -21.50 -18.79
N LYS A 165 17.24 -20.99 -17.70
CA LYS A 165 16.42 -21.76 -16.77
C LYS A 165 14.94 -21.49 -17.04
N ILE A 166 14.19 -22.54 -17.37
CA ILE A 166 12.74 -22.48 -17.47
C ILE A 166 12.15 -22.68 -16.08
N THR A 167 11.36 -21.71 -15.64
CA THR A 167 10.55 -21.82 -14.41
C THR A 167 9.09 -21.97 -14.81
N SER A 168 8.46 -23.10 -14.46
CA SER A 168 7.04 -23.34 -14.73
C SER A 168 6.17 -22.44 -13.85
N LYS A 169 5.23 -21.72 -14.47
CA LYS A 169 4.30 -20.82 -13.78
C LYS A 169 3.10 -20.59 -14.69
N CYS A 170 1.92 -21.06 -14.29
CA CYS A 170 0.67 -20.85 -15.03
C CYS A 170 -0.04 -19.59 -14.51
N VAL A 171 0.10 -18.47 -15.23
CA VAL A 171 -0.49 -17.17 -14.86
C VAL A 171 -0.97 -16.42 -16.09
N LEU A 172 -1.85 -15.44 -15.91
CA LEU A 172 -2.18 -14.51 -17.00
C LEU A 172 -0.96 -13.63 -17.37
N PRO A 173 -0.83 -13.22 -18.64
CA PRO A 173 0.17 -12.24 -19.06
C PRO A 173 0.08 -10.99 -18.19
N ALA A 174 1.22 -10.58 -17.63
CA ALA A 174 1.26 -9.48 -16.69
C ALA A 174 2.59 -8.74 -16.75
N THR A 175 2.55 -7.44 -16.46
CA THR A 175 3.73 -6.60 -16.37
C THR A 175 3.62 -5.63 -15.20
N LYS A 176 4.75 -5.35 -14.57
CA LYS A 176 4.81 -4.35 -13.49
C LYS A 176 4.57 -2.98 -14.12
N GLN A 177 3.64 -2.21 -13.57
CA GLN A 177 3.41 -0.83 -13.98
C GLN A 177 4.53 0.07 -13.46
N GLU A 178 4.99 1.00 -14.28
CA GLU A 178 5.84 2.09 -13.82
C GLU A 178 5.03 3.15 -13.06
N LEU A 179 5.72 4.02 -12.31
CA LEU A 179 5.06 5.06 -11.52
C LEU A 179 4.29 6.02 -12.45
N ASN A 180 2.99 6.19 -12.18
CA ASN A 180 2.04 6.95 -13.01
C ASN A 180 1.79 6.36 -14.42
N GLU A 181 2.19 5.11 -14.68
CA GLU A 181 1.86 4.43 -15.93
C GLU A 181 0.39 3.97 -15.91
N MET A 182 -0.37 4.31 -16.95
CA MET A 182 -1.73 3.79 -17.10
C MET A 182 -1.70 2.29 -17.36
N PRO A 183 -2.67 1.50 -16.86
CA PRO A 183 -2.73 0.07 -17.13
C PRO A 183 -2.68 -0.27 -18.62
N SER A 184 -3.31 0.55 -19.47
CA SER A 184 -3.31 0.39 -20.93
C SER A 184 -1.96 0.66 -21.59
N ALA A 185 -1.12 1.51 -21.02
CA ALA A 185 0.25 1.75 -21.50
C ALA A 185 1.16 0.60 -21.09
N ALA A 186 1.06 0.17 -19.83
CA ALA A 186 1.76 -1.00 -19.32
C ALA A 186 1.46 -2.26 -20.15
N ALA A 187 0.19 -2.50 -20.49
CA ALA A 187 -0.24 -3.65 -21.30
C ALA A 187 0.40 -3.71 -22.71
N LYS A 188 1.00 -2.62 -23.20
CA LYS A 188 1.65 -2.55 -24.52
C LYS A 188 3.16 -2.87 -24.49
N ARG A 189 3.75 -3.01 -23.30
CA ARG A 189 5.16 -3.44 -23.12
C ARG A 189 5.25 -4.95 -22.99
#